data_AF-A0A937SZE7-F1
#
_entry.id   AF-A0A937SZE7-F1
#
_cell.length_a   1.000
_cell.length_b   1.000
_cell.length_c   1.000
_cell.angle_alpha   90.00
_cell.angle_beta   90.00
_cell.angle_gamma   90.00
#
_symmetry.space_group_name_H-M   'P 1'
#
loop_
_entity.id
_entity.type
_entity.pdbx_description
1 polymer ?
#
loop_
_entity_poly.entity_id
_entity_poly.type
_entity_poly.pdbx_seq_one_letter_code
_entity_poly.pdbx_strand_id
1 'polypeptide(L)'
;MNSFKRALKLTFRYRLTLVGIVLSAILVAVLWGGNIGAVYPILKVCIHGESLQEWVDKDVAKRERTSSELRQKIKSLQASKKGMPEEDKTETDFEIVSAQDKLTAEQRALAISRWLQPGIHRYLPSDPFQTILVIVAALMVATVMKDLFIFSNAMLVQRAVQLVGFDLRKGLYHHALRMDLSEFGDQRTGAMMARFNVDINYLSKGLDCLLGKALLEPLKGLACLAVAAFICWRLLLFSLILTPIAALLIRTLAGSIKRANRRALEENTQLMGVLSEAFTGMQTVKAFTMEQYERGRFRRVSRECLRKAMRIVLYNSLSKPAIEILG
;
A
#
# COMPACT_ATOMS: atom_id res chain seq x y z
N MET A 1 12.46 16.20 -14.92
CA MET A 1 11.74 14.92 -15.16
C MET A 1 12.42 14.01 -16.20
N ASN A 2 13.08 14.54 -17.22
CA ASN A 2 13.72 13.72 -18.28
C ASN A 2 14.86 12.81 -17.76
N SER A 3 15.63 13.27 -16.77
CA SER A 3 16.71 12.48 -16.15
C SER A 3 16.19 11.23 -15.42
N PHE A 4 15.04 11.35 -14.75
CA PHE A 4 14.40 10.24 -14.05
C PHE A 4 13.86 9.19 -15.03
N LYS A 5 13.22 9.61 -16.13
CA LYS A 5 12.78 8.69 -17.19
C LYS A 5 13.96 7.94 -17.82
N ARG A 6 15.11 8.59 -18.03
CA ARG A 6 16.32 7.94 -18.55
C ARG A 6 16.87 6.89 -17.57
N ALA A 7 16.90 7.20 -16.27
CA ALA A 7 17.27 6.23 -15.24
C ALA A 7 16.29 5.05 -15.17
N LEU A 8 14.99 5.31 -15.30
CA LEU A 8 13.98 4.26 -15.36
C LEU A 8 14.17 3.36 -16.60
N LYS A 9 14.59 3.94 -17.73
CA LYS A 9 14.93 3.17 -18.95
C LYS A 9 16.12 2.22 -18.74
N LEU A 10 17.10 2.60 -17.92
CA LEU A 10 18.23 1.74 -17.56
C LEU A 10 17.78 0.51 -16.76
N THR A 11 16.77 0.64 -15.90
CA THR A 11 16.19 -0.51 -15.18
C THR A 11 15.67 -1.59 -16.11
N PHE A 12 15.11 -1.23 -17.29
CA PHE A 12 14.62 -2.19 -18.28
C PHE A 12 15.72 -3.03 -18.93
N ARG A 13 17.00 -2.70 -18.71
CA ARG A 13 18.11 -3.58 -19.09
C ARG A 13 18.14 -4.84 -18.22
N TYR A 14 17.64 -4.75 -16.99
CA TYR A 14 17.56 -5.83 -16.01
C TYR A 14 16.17 -6.48 -16.00
N ARG A 15 15.68 -6.91 -17.17
CA ARG A 15 14.31 -7.42 -17.36
C ARG A 15 13.98 -8.58 -16.42
N LEU A 16 14.90 -9.51 -16.22
CA LEU A 16 14.69 -10.66 -15.33
C LEU A 16 14.46 -10.23 -13.88
N THR A 17 15.24 -9.26 -13.40
CA THR A 17 15.07 -8.70 -12.05
C THR A 17 13.73 -8.00 -11.93
N LEU A 18 13.33 -7.21 -12.93
CA LEU A 18 12.01 -6.55 -12.94
C LEU A 18 10.85 -7.55 -12.94
N VAL A 19 10.94 -8.60 -13.75
CA VAL A 19 9.94 -9.68 -13.77
C VAL A 19 9.88 -10.36 -12.40
N GLY A 20 11.02 -10.64 -11.78
CA GLY A 20 11.07 -11.18 -10.42
C GLY A 20 10.43 -10.26 -9.37
N ILE A 21 10.62 -8.94 -9.47
CA ILE A 21 9.98 -7.95 -8.59
C ILE A 21 8.45 -8.01 -8.76
N VAL A 22 7.96 -8.03 -10.00
CA VAL A 22 6.52 -8.07 -10.27
C VAL A 22 5.90 -9.40 -9.81
N LEU A 23 6.52 -10.53 -10.14
CA LEU A 23 6.04 -11.86 -9.72
C LEU A 23 6.00 -12.00 -8.21
N SER A 24 7.07 -11.62 -7.51
CA SER A 24 7.10 -11.65 -6.05
C SER A 24 6.05 -10.70 -5.45
N ALA A 25 5.82 -9.53 -6.04
CA ALA A 25 4.76 -8.62 -5.59
C ALA A 25 3.36 -9.24 -5.74
N ILE A 26 3.08 -9.92 -6.85
CA ILE A 26 1.81 -10.64 -7.06
C ILE A 26 1.63 -11.73 -6.02
N LEU A 27 2.66 -12.55 -5.79
CA LEU A 27 2.62 -13.62 -4.79
C LEU A 27 2.36 -13.07 -3.38
N VAL A 28 3.05 -11.98 -3.01
CA VAL A 28 2.82 -11.29 -1.73
C VAL A 28 1.38 -10.79 -1.62
N ALA A 29 0.84 -10.20 -2.69
CA ALA A 29 -0.52 -9.68 -2.69
C ALA A 29 -1.57 -10.80 -2.51
N VAL A 30 -1.40 -11.92 -3.23
CA VAL A 30 -2.26 -13.11 -3.10
C VAL A 30 -2.21 -13.66 -1.68
N LEU A 31 -1.00 -13.80 -1.10
CA LEU A 31 -0.84 -14.29 0.27
C LEU A 31 -1.43 -13.35 1.32
N TRP A 32 -1.36 -12.02 1.10
CA TRP A 32 -2.02 -11.03 1.95
C TRP A 32 -3.54 -11.20 1.94
N GLY A 33 -4.13 -11.32 0.76
CA GLY A 33 -5.57 -11.56 0.62
C GLY A 33 -6.00 -12.87 1.28
N GLY A 34 -5.26 -13.95 1.04
CA GLY A 34 -5.53 -15.27 1.64
C GLY A 34 -5.45 -15.26 3.17
N ASN A 35 -4.43 -14.61 3.74
CA ASN A 35 -4.23 -14.55 5.20
C ASN A 35 -5.37 -13.81 5.91
N ILE A 36 -5.85 -12.68 5.33
CA ILE A 36 -7.01 -11.95 5.85
C ILE A 36 -8.28 -12.79 5.71
N GLY A 37 -8.49 -13.43 4.56
CA GLY A 37 -9.65 -14.28 4.32
C GLY A 37 -9.73 -15.46 5.29
N ALA A 38 -8.58 -16.01 5.70
CA ALA A 38 -8.50 -17.12 6.65
C ALA A 38 -8.83 -16.74 8.10
N VAL A 39 -8.85 -15.45 8.45
CA VAL A 39 -9.31 -15.00 9.78
C VAL A 39 -10.82 -15.22 9.95
N TYR A 40 -11.60 -15.10 8.87
CA TYR A 40 -13.05 -15.26 8.90
C TYR A 40 -13.54 -16.64 9.42
N PRO A 41 -13.04 -17.78 8.89
CA PRO A 41 -13.43 -19.09 9.42
C PRO A 41 -13.00 -19.30 10.87
N ILE A 42 -11.83 -18.79 11.30
CA ILE A 42 -11.39 -18.85 12.71
C ILE A 42 -12.37 -18.12 13.62
N LEU A 43 -12.77 -16.90 13.24
CA LEU A 43 -13.76 -16.11 13.98
C LEU A 43 -15.06 -16.87 14.17
N LYS A 44 -15.53 -17.59 13.14
CA LYS A 44 -16.76 -18.40 13.24
C LYS A 44 -16.62 -19.60 14.17
N VAL A 45 -15.52 -20.35 14.07
CA VAL A 45 -15.25 -21.53 14.92
C VAL A 45 -15.12 -21.11 16.39
N CYS A 46 -14.34 -20.05 16.67
CA CYS A 46 -14.12 -19.59 18.04
C CYS A 46 -15.38 -19.03 18.71
N ILE A 47 -16.29 -18.37 17.97
CA ILE A 47 -17.49 -17.76 18.55
C ILE A 47 -18.59 -18.82 18.81
N HIS A 48 -18.70 -19.85 17.96
CA HIS A 48 -19.81 -20.81 18.05
C HIS A 48 -19.43 -22.12 18.76
N GLY A 49 -18.14 -22.39 18.99
CA GLY A 49 -17.65 -23.60 19.66
C GLY A 49 -17.82 -24.90 18.86
N GLU A 50 -18.35 -24.82 17.64
CA GLU A 50 -18.57 -25.94 16.74
C GLU A 50 -17.37 -26.14 15.80
N SER A 51 -17.12 -27.37 15.37
CA SER A 51 -16.08 -27.66 14.37
C SER A 51 -16.44 -27.00 13.03
N LEU A 52 -15.42 -26.67 12.22
CA LEU A 52 -15.67 -26.06 10.90
C LEU A 52 -16.47 -27.00 9.98
N GLN A 53 -16.35 -28.32 10.17
CA GLN A 53 -17.12 -29.34 9.47
C GLN A 53 -18.60 -29.25 9.81
N GLU A 54 -18.93 -29.29 11.09
CA GLU A 54 -20.30 -29.22 11.57
C GLU A 54 -20.96 -27.88 11.21
N TRP A 55 -20.19 -26.79 11.27
CA TRP A 55 -20.65 -25.47 10.84
C TRP A 55 -20.96 -25.43 9.34
N VAL A 56 -20.08 -25.94 8.48
CA VAL A 56 -20.33 -25.97 7.02
C VAL A 56 -21.54 -26.82 6.70
N ASP A 57 -21.69 -27.97 7.34
CA ASP A 57 -22.83 -28.86 7.10
C ASP A 57 -24.15 -28.20 7.54
N LYS A 58 -24.16 -27.52 8.70
CA LYS A 58 -25.32 -26.72 9.16
C LYS A 58 -25.60 -25.53 8.25
N ASP A 59 -24.58 -24.82 7.77
CA ASP A 59 -24.72 -23.65 6.90
C ASP A 59 -25.23 -24.06 5.51
N VAL A 60 -24.75 -25.18 4.96
CA VAL A 60 -25.30 -25.80 3.74
C VAL A 60 -26.75 -26.19 3.96
N ALA A 61 -27.08 -26.96 5.01
CA ALA A 61 -28.44 -27.38 5.28
C ALA A 61 -29.41 -26.20 5.49
N LYS A 62 -28.97 -25.14 6.18
CA LYS A 62 -29.75 -23.91 6.37
C LYS A 62 -30.00 -23.21 5.05
N ARG A 63 -28.98 -23.04 4.21
CA ARG A 63 -29.11 -22.41 2.89
C ARG A 63 -29.97 -23.22 1.93
N GLU A 64 -29.94 -24.55 2.01
CA GLU A 64 -30.85 -25.41 1.23
C GLU A 64 -32.32 -25.18 1.62
N ARG A 65 -32.61 -25.14 2.93
CA ARG A 65 -33.96 -24.86 3.45
C ARG A 65 -34.44 -23.48 2.97
N THR A 66 -33.65 -22.43 3.18
CA THR A 66 -34.01 -21.07 2.75
C THR A 66 -34.16 -20.96 1.22
N SER A 67 -33.29 -21.61 0.45
CA SER A 67 -33.44 -21.64 -1.01
C SER A 67 -34.70 -22.40 -1.45
N SER A 68 -35.13 -23.43 -0.71
CA SER A 68 -36.35 -24.18 -1.02
C SER A 68 -37.61 -23.38 -0.67
N GLU A 69 -37.62 -22.68 0.46
CA GLU A 69 -38.69 -21.78 0.91
C GLU A 69 -38.87 -20.60 -0.07
N LEU A 70 -37.78 -19.96 -0.48
CA LEU A 70 -37.81 -18.87 -1.47
C LEU A 70 -38.34 -19.36 -2.83
N ARG A 71 -37.94 -20.57 -3.27
CA ARG A 71 -38.50 -21.18 -4.50
C ARG A 71 -40.00 -21.43 -4.38
N GLN A 72 -40.47 -21.91 -3.23
CA GLN A 72 -41.91 -22.11 -2.99
C GLN A 72 -42.66 -20.77 -2.96
N LYS A 73 -42.12 -19.75 -2.29
CA LYS A 73 -42.71 -18.41 -2.23
C LYS A 73 -42.80 -17.75 -3.61
N ILE A 74 -41.77 -17.89 -4.45
CA ILE A 74 -41.80 -17.39 -5.84
C ILE A 74 -42.91 -18.11 -6.63
N LYS A 75 -43.04 -19.43 -6.50
CA LYS A 75 -44.09 -20.20 -7.18
C LYS A 75 -45.50 -19.80 -6.72
N SER A 76 -45.72 -19.58 -5.42
CA SER A 76 -47.03 -19.17 -4.91
C SER A 76 -47.40 -17.75 -5.36
N LEU A 77 -46.45 -16.82 -5.36
CA LEU A 77 -46.65 -15.45 -5.86
C LEU A 77 -46.95 -15.43 -7.37
N GLN A 78 -46.24 -16.25 -8.16
CA GLN A 78 -46.50 -16.40 -9.60
C GLN A 78 -47.87 -17.03 -9.89
N ALA A 79 -48.36 -17.93 -9.03
CA ALA A 79 -49.70 -18.50 -9.15
C ALA A 79 -50.79 -17.48 -8.80
N SER A 80 -50.60 -16.71 -7.72
CA SER A 80 -51.52 -15.64 -7.30
C SER A 80 -51.63 -14.53 -8.34
N LYS A 81 -50.53 -14.20 -9.03
CA LYS A 81 -50.48 -13.19 -10.10
C LYS A 81 -51.46 -13.44 -11.24
N LYS A 82 -51.81 -14.70 -11.55
CA LYS A 82 -52.71 -15.05 -12.68
C LYS A 82 -54.16 -14.57 -12.50
N GLY A 83 -54.58 -14.18 -11.29
CA GLY A 83 -55.95 -13.75 -10.98
C GLY A 83 -56.12 -12.32 -10.48
N MET A 84 -55.06 -11.49 -10.48
CA MET A 84 -55.07 -10.16 -9.82
C MET A 84 -55.34 -8.98 -10.79
N PRO A 85 -55.92 -7.86 -10.31
CA PRO A 85 -56.04 -6.59 -11.04
C PRO A 85 -54.67 -6.02 -11.46
N GLU A 86 -54.63 -5.21 -12.52
CA GLU A 86 -53.37 -4.64 -13.08
C GLU A 86 -52.54 -3.83 -12.06
N GLU A 87 -53.17 -3.13 -11.12
CA GLU A 87 -52.47 -2.35 -10.08
C GLU A 87 -51.66 -3.25 -9.12
N ASP A 88 -52.25 -4.35 -8.64
CA ASP A 88 -51.61 -5.31 -7.72
C ASP A 88 -50.52 -6.17 -8.39
N LYS A 89 -50.56 -6.30 -9.74
CA LYS A 89 -49.52 -7.03 -10.49
C LYS A 89 -48.16 -6.37 -10.39
N THR A 90 -48.13 -5.03 -10.32
CA THR A 90 -46.88 -4.26 -10.27
C THR A 90 -46.16 -4.45 -8.93
N GLU A 91 -46.92 -4.46 -7.82
CA GLU A 91 -46.39 -4.75 -6.48
C GLU A 91 -45.93 -6.21 -6.35
N THR A 92 -46.75 -7.15 -6.85
CA THR A 92 -46.41 -8.58 -6.87
C THR A 92 -45.16 -8.87 -7.71
N ASP A 93 -44.96 -8.14 -8.82
CA ASP A 93 -43.75 -8.26 -9.65
C ASP A 93 -42.50 -7.78 -8.93
N PHE A 94 -42.59 -6.69 -8.18
CA PHE A 94 -41.50 -6.24 -7.33
C PHE A 94 -41.14 -7.29 -6.26
N GLU A 95 -42.14 -7.91 -5.61
CA GLU A 95 -41.91 -8.98 -4.64
C GLU A 95 -41.23 -10.21 -5.26
N ILE A 96 -41.69 -10.64 -6.45
CA ILE A 96 -41.12 -11.77 -7.20
C ILE A 96 -39.66 -11.49 -7.55
N VAL A 97 -39.35 -10.31 -8.08
CA VAL A 97 -37.98 -9.91 -8.44
C VAL A 97 -37.09 -9.88 -7.20
N SER A 98 -37.54 -9.27 -6.11
CA SER A 98 -36.78 -9.22 -4.86
C SER A 98 -36.52 -10.62 -4.25
N ALA A 99 -37.48 -11.54 -4.40
CA ALA A 99 -37.35 -12.92 -3.96
C ALA A 99 -36.40 -13.73 -4.86
N GLN A 100 -36.40 -13.48 -6.17
CA GLN A 100 -35.46 -14.06 -7.12
C GLN A 100 -34.02 -13.58 -6.87
N ASP A 101 -33.82 -12.30 -6.58
CA ASP A 101 -32.51 -11.75 -6.22
C ASP A 101 -31.97 -12.39 -4.93
N LYS A 102 -32.83 -12.55 -3.91
CA LYS A 102 -32.48 -13.27 -2.68
C LYS A 102 -32.14 -14.74 -2.97
N LEU A 103 -32.92 -15.41 -3.82
CA LEU A 103 -32.69 -16.81 -4.18
C LEU A 103 -31.36 -17.01 -4.92
N THR A 104 -31.02 -16.13 -5.86
CA THR A 104 -29.75 -16.20 -6.61
C THR A 104 -28.55 -15.92 -5.70
N ALA A 105 -28.68 -15.00 -4.75
CA ALA A 105 -27.66 -14.75 -3.73
C ALA A 105 -27.43 -15.99 -2.84
N GLU A 106 -28.50 -16.62 -2.35
CA GLU A 106 -28.42 -17.84 -1.53
C GLU A 106 -27.83 -19.02 -2.31
N GLN A 107 -28.19 -19.18 -3.59
CA GLN A 107 -27.62 -20.23 -4.44
C GLN A 107 -26.12 -20.05 -4.70
N ARG A 108 -25.65 -18.81 -4.90
CA ARG A 108 -24.20 -18.51 -5.03
C ARG A 108 -23.46 -18.82 -3.73
N ALA A 109 -24.02 -18.43 -2.59
CA ALA A 109 -23.42 -18.71 -1.29
C ALA A 109 -23.39 -20.23 -1.00
N LEU A 110 -24.45 -20.95 -1.37
CA LEU A 110 -24.51 -22.41 -1.27
C LEU A 110 -23.47 -23.10 -2.17
N ALA A 111 -23.29 -22.64 -3.41
CA ALA A 111 -22.29 -23.19 -4.32
C ALA A 111 -20.87 -23.08 -3.76
N ILE A 112 -20.54 -21.92 -3.18
CA ILE A 112 -19.24 -21.71 -2.51
C ILE A 112 -19.10 -22.64 -1.29
N SER A 113 -20.14 -22.76 -0.48
CA SER A 113 -20.14 -23.61 0.72
C SER A 113 -19.94 -25.10 0.37
N ARG A 114 -20.64 -25.59 -0.66
CA ARG A 114 -20.48 -26.96 -1.19
C ARG A 114 -19.12 -27.19 -1.84
N TRP A 115 -18.54 -26.18 -2.49
CA TRP A 115 -17.20 -26.28 -3.06
C TRP A 115 -16.12 -26.39 -1.99
N LEU A 116 -16.30 -25.69 -0.86
CA LEU A 116 -15.38 -25.76 0.29
C LEU A 116 -15.55 -27.04 1.11
N GLN A 117 -16.76 -27.60 1.18
CA GLN A 117 -17.12 -28.79 1.96
C GLN A 117 -16.17 -29.99 1.78
N PRO A 118 -15.84 -30.48 0.56
CA PRO A 118 -14.95 -31.64 0.41
C PRO A 118 -13.50 -31.35 0.83
N GLY A 119 -13.05 -30.10 0.71
CA GLY A 119 -11.72 -29.69 1.18
C GLY A 119 -11.65 -29.66 2.71
N ILE A 120 -12.71 -29.16 3.35
CA ILE A 120 -12.78 -29.06 4.81
C ILE A 120 -12.87 -30.45 5.45
N HIS A 121 -13.71 -31.33 4.92
CA HIS A 121 -13.83 -32.71 5.42
C HIS A 121 -12.57 -33.57 5.19
N ARG A 122 -11.76 -33.27 4.17
CA ARG A 122 -10.54 -34.03 3.86
C ARG A 122 -9.31 -33.59 4.67
N TYR A 123 -9.21 -32.31 5.03
CA TYR A 123 -7.99 -31.74 5.62
C TYR A 123 -8.16 -31.25 7.07
N LEU A 124 -9.38 -31.05 7.58
CA LEU A 124 -9.58 -30.58 8.95
C LEU A 124 -9.99 -31.72 9.90
N PRO A 125 -9.48 -31.76 11.14
CA PRO A 125 -9.95 -32.67 12.18
C PRO A 125 -11.36 -32.32 12.66
N SER A 126 -12.09 -33.31 13.21
CA SER A 126 -13.45 -33.10 13.72
C SER A 126 -13.49 -32.37 15.08
N ASP A 127 -12.37 -32.31 15.80
CA ASP A 127 -12.28 -31.61 17.08
C ASP A 127 -12.08 -30.09 16.89
N PRO A 128 -12.85 -29.22 17.56
CA PRO A 128 -12.73 -27.76 17.44
C PRO A 128 -11.34 -27.22 17.79
N PHE A 129 -10.67 -27.77 18.81
CA PHE A 129 -9.34 -27.33 19.23
C PHE A 129 -8.28 -27.73 18.19
N GLN A 130 -8.35 -28.97 17.69
CA GLN A 130 -7.44 -29.42 16.63
C GLN A 130 -7.66 -28.68 15.31
N THR A 131 -8.90 -28.32 14.99
CA THR A 131 -9.23 -27.46 13.84
C THR A 131 -8.52 -26.11 13.94
N ILE A 132 -8.64 -25.42 15.08
CA ILE A 132 -7.97 -24.13 15.30
C ILE A 132 -6.45 -24.31 15.20
N LEU A 133 -5.89 -25.37 15.79
CA LEU A 133 -4.45 -25.63 15.74
C LEU A 133 -3.94 -25.79 14.31
N VAL A 134 -4.64 -26.58 13.47
CA VAL A 134 -4.28 -26.78 12.05
C VAL A 134 -4.39 -25.48 11.27
N ILE A 135 -5.45 -24.70 11.48
CA ILE A 135 -5.60 -23.40 10.79
C ILE A 135 -4.50 -22.44 11.24
N VAL A 136 -4.21 -22.34 12.53
CA VAL A 136 -3.14 -21.48 13.06
C VAL A 136 -1.76 -21.91 12.52
N ALA A 137 -1.47 -23.22 12.48
CA ALA A 137 -0.25 -23.74 11.90
C ALA A 137 -0.15 -23.42 10.39
N ALA A 138 -1.24 -23.59 9.64
CA ALA A 138 -1.31 -23.23 8.23
C ALA A 138 -1.09 -21.72 8.02
N LEU A 139 -1.68 -20.87 8.86
CA LEU A 139 -1.47 -19.42 8.81
C LEU A 139 -0.04 -19.03 9.17
N MET A 140 0.58 -19.71 10.13
CA MET A 140 1.98 -19.49 10.48
C MET A 140 2.88 -19.82 9.29
N VAL A 141 2.68 -20.97 8.64
CA VAL A 141 3.42 -21.36 7.42
C VAL A 141 3.17 -20.36 6.29
N ALA A 142 1.92 -19.97 6.05
CA ALA A 142 1.59 -18.97 5.03
C ALA A 142 2.22 -17.60 5.32
N THR A 143 2.30 -17.22 6.60
CA THR A 143 2.93 -15.96 7.04
C THR A 143 4.43 -15.99 6.81
N VAL A 144 5.11 -17.08 7.18
CA VAL A 144 6.55 -17.27 6.92
C VAL A 144 6.83 -17.25 5.42
N MET A 145 6.02 -17.95 4.63
CA MET A 145 6.16 -17.98 3.17
C MET A 145 5.95 -16.59 2.55
N LYS A 146 4.93 -15.84 3.03
CA LYS A 146 4.71 -14.43 2.66
C LYS A 146 5.92 -13.58 2.97
N ASP A 147 6.49 -13.71 4.16
CA ASP A 147 7.64 -12.91 4.59
C ASP A 147 8.89 -13.23 3.78
N LEU A 148 9.07 -14.49 3.37
CA LEU A 148 10.13 -14.89 2.45
C LEU A 148 9.99 -14.22 1.08
N PHE A 149 8.76 -14.08 0.56
CA PHE A 149 8.54 -13.35 -0.70
C PHE A 149 8.71 -11.85 -0.56
N ILE A 150 8.32 -11.25 0.59
CA ILE A 150 8.57 -9.84 0.88
C ILE A 150 10.08 -9.58 0.92
N PHE A 151 10.83 -10.44 1.61
CA PHE A 151 12.28 -10.37 1.67
C PHE A 151 12.92 -10.50 0.28
N SER A 152 12.47 -11.49 -0.51
CA SER A 152 12.96 -11.70 -1.87
C SER A 152 12.68 -10.50 -2.77
N ASN A 153 11.48 -9.92 -2.67
CA ASN A 153 11.11 -8.70 -3.40
C ASN A 153 12.03 -7.54 -3.02
N ALA A 154 12.24 -7.30 -1.72
CA ALA A 154 13.12 -6.24 -1.24
C ALA A 154 14.57 -6.42 -1.73
N MET A 155 15.09 -7.64 -1.72
CA MET A 155 16.42 -7.97 -2.25
C MET A 155 16.52 -7.71 -3.76
N LEU A 156 15.50 -8.10 -4.54
CA LEU A 156 15.49 -7.85 -5.99
C LEU A 156 15.38 -6.36 -6.32
N VAL A 157 14.56 -5.61 -5.60
CA VAL A 157 14.44 -4.15 -5.73
C VAL A 157 15.78 -3.48 -5.43
N GLN A 158 16.39 -3.81 -4.28
CA GLN A 158 17.68 -3.23 -3.91
C GLN A 158 18.78 -3.61 -4.90
N ARG A 159 18.82 -4.86 -5.38
CA ARG A 159 19.74 -5.28 -6.43
C ARG A 159 19.56 -4.44 -7.70
N ALA A 160 18.33 -4.22 -8.17
CA ALA A 160 18.06 -3.40 -9.35
C ALA A 160 18.51 -1.95 -9.15
N VAL A 161 18.22 -1.36 -7.98
CA VAL A 161 18.62 0.02 -7.63
C VAL A 161 20.14 0.16 -7.62
N GLN A 162 20.86 -0.78 -6.98
CA GLN A 162 22.32 -0.76 -6.90
C GLN A 162 22.97 -0.95 -8.27
N LEU A 163 22.44 -1.84 -9.13
CA LEU A 163 22.93 -2.03 -10.49
C LEU A 163 22.77 -0.78 -11.35
N VAL A 164 21.60 -0.12 -11.30
CA VAL A 164 21.39 1.15 -12.00
C VAL A 164 22.31 2.23 -11.45
N GLY A 165 22.49 2.31 -10.13
CA GLY A 165 23.44 3.23 -9.50
C GLY A 165 24.88 2.99 -9.96
N PHE A 166 25.29 1.73 -10.06
CA PHE A 166 26.60 1.33 -10.58
C PHE A 166 26.79 1.76 -12.05
N ASP A 167 25.82 1.48 -12.92
CA ASP A 167 25.88 1.85 -14.34
C ASP A 167 25.95 3.38 -14.53
N LEU A 168 25.21 4.13 -13.71
CA LEU A 168 25.23 5.59 -13.75
C LEU A 168 26.57 6.15 -13.30
N ARG A 169 27.13 5.64 -12.20
CA ARG A 169 28.48 6.04 -11.74
C ARG A 169 29.53 5.72 -12.80
N LYS A 170 29.47 4.52 -13.39
CA LYS A 170 30.36 4.11 -14.48
C LYS A 170 30.24 5.04 -15.70
N GLY A 171 29.02 5.36 -16.13
CA GLY A 171 28.78 6.25 -17.27
C GLY A 171 29.24 7.68 -17.02
N LEU A 172 28.98 8.22 -15.82
CA LEU A 172 29.43 9.55 -15.43
C LEU A 172 30.95 9.63 -15.33
N TYR A 173 31.59 8.61 -14.77
CA TYR A 173 33.05 8.55 -14.68
C TYR A 173 33.70 8.51 -16.07
N HIS A 174 33.18 7.68 -16.98
CA HIS A 174 33.67 7.59 -18.35
C HIS A 174 33.48 8.90 -19.14
N HIS A 175 32.39 9.61 -18.88
CA HIS A 175 32.16 10.93 -19.47
C HIS A 175 33.11 11.98 -18.89
N ALA A 176 33.34 11.98 -17.58
CA ALA A 176 34.28 12.89 -16.92
C ALA A 176 35.71 12.72 -17.46
N LEU A 177 36.15 11.49 -17.72
CA LEU A 177 37.48 11.22 -18.31
C LEU A 177 37.66 11.68 -19.76
N ARG A 178 36.57 11.95 -20.49
CA ARG A 178 36.59 12.41 -21.89
C ARG A 178 36.42 13.91 -22.04
N MET A 179 36.26 14.61 -20.93
CA MET A 179 35.97 16.04 -20.92
C MET A 179 37.28 16.83 -21.00
N ASP A 180 37.28 17.94 -21.71
CA ASP A 180 38.46 18.78 -21.85
C ASP A 180 38.89 19.37 -20.50
N LEU A 181 40.20 19.55 -20.30
CA LEU A 181 40.76 20.14 -19.07
C LEU A 181 40.22 21.54 -18.78
N SER A 182 39.80 22.29 -19.80
CA SER A 182 39.15 23.60 -19.66
C SER A 182 37.78 23.54 -18.97
N GLU A 183 37.16 22.35 -18.91
CA GLU A 183 35.93 22.13 -18.16
C GLU A 183 36.18 21.79 -16.68
N PHE A 184 37.39 21.39 -16.31
CA PHE A 184 37.78 21.13 -14.93
C PHE A 184 38.32 22.41 -14.25
N GLY A 185 37.51 22.98 -13.35
CA GLY A 185 37.93 24.00 -12.39
C GLY A 185 37.33 23.72 -11.01
N ASP A 186 37.89 24.28 -9.93
CA ASP A 186 37.55 23.91 -8.54
C ASP A 186 36.03 23.90 -8.24
N GLN A 187 35.30 24.92 -8.71
CA GLN A 187 33.85 24.99 -8.53
C GLN A 187 33.09 23.91 -9.32
N ARG A 188 33.62 23.51 -10.49
CA ARG A 188 33.02 22.48 -11.35
C ARG A 188 33.35 21.06 -10.85
N THR A 189 34.53 20.84 -10.30
CA THR A 189 34.91 19.58 -9.65
C THR A 189 34.01 19.29 -8.43
N GLY A 190 33.76 20.30 -7.59
CA GLY A 190 32.81 20.18 -6.48
C GLY A 190 31.38 19.86 -6.94
N ALA A 191 30.90 20.54 -7.99
CA ALA A 191 29.59 20.26 -8.58
C ALA A 191 29.51 18.85 -9.19
N MET A 192 30.57 18.36 -9.84
CA MET A 192 30.64 16.99 -10.34
C MET A 192 30.59 15.95 -9.22
N MET A 193 31.36 16.15 -8.15
CA MET A 193 31.33 15.27 -6.98
C MET A 193 29.95 15.24 -6.32
N ALA A 194 29.28 16.39 -6.21
CA ALA A 194 27.91 16.47 -5.70
C ALA A 194 26.94 15.69 -6.59
N ARG A 195 27.03 15.81 -7.93
CA ARG A 195 26.21 14.99 -8.85
C ARG A 195 26.50 13.49 -8.69
N PHE A 196 27.76 13.12 -8.47
CA PHE A 196 28.17 11.73 -8.33
C PHE A 196 27.63 11.06 -7.07
N ASN A 197 27.57 11.78 -5.96
CA ASN A 197 27.11 11.23 -4.68
C ASN A 197 25.65 11.58 -4.39
N VAL A 198 25.31 12.86 -4.39
CA VAL A 198 24.01 13.35 -3.91
C VAL A 198 22.90 13.00 -4.91
N ASP A 199 23.07 13.33 -6.19
CA ASP A 199 22.01 13.11 -7.19
C ASP A 199 21.77 11.62 -7.46
N ILE A 200 22.83 10.81 -7.53
CA ILE A 200 22.70 9.36 -7.69
C ILE A 200 21.99 8.73 -6.48
N ASN A 201 22.27 9.20 -5.26
CA ASN A 201 21.59 8.72 -4.06
C ASN A 201 20.09 9.09 -4.06
N TYR A 202 19.73 10.33 -4.43
CA TYR A 202 18.32 10.72 -4.55
C TYR A 202 17.60 9.90 -5.62
N LEU A 203 18.25 9.66 -6.75
CA LEU A 203 17.72 8.84 -7.83
C LEU A 203 17.51 7.39 -7.38
N SER A 204 18.47 6.83 -6.65
CA SER A 204 18.40 5.47 -6.10
C SER A 204 17.23 5.33 -5.13
N LYS A 205 17.04 6.30 -4.23
CA LYS A 205 15.86 6.35 -3.34
C LYS A 205 14.55 6.47 -4.10
N GLY A 206 14.52 7.26 -5.18
CA GLY A 206 13.36 7.37 -6.05
C GLY A 206 13.01 6.05 -6.74
N LEU A 207 14.01 5.33 -7.24
CA LEU A 207 13.83 4.01 -7.86
C LEU A 207 13.40 2.95 -6.84
N ASP A 208 13.98 2.95 -5.64
CA ASP A 208 13.58 2.06 -4.54
C ASP A 208 12.10 2.26 -4.17
N CYS A 209 11.67 3.53 -4.04
CA CYS A 209 10.28 3.87 -3.77
C CYS A 209 9.34 3.40 -4.89
N LEU A 210 9.71 3.58 -6.16
CA LEU A 210 8.86 3.17 -7.28
C LEU A 210 8.77 1.66 -7.47
N LEU A 211 9.92 0.97 -7.46
CA LEU A 211 9.98 -0.47 -7.75
C LEU A 211 9.51 -1.31 -6.55
N GLY A 212 9.78 -0.85 -5.34
CA GLY A 212 9.32 -1.50 -4.11
C GLY A 212 7.89 -1.07 -3.76
N LYS A 213 7.76 0.11 -3.16
CA LYS A 213 6.49 0.53 -2.53
C LYS A 213 5.38 0.79 -3.53
N ALA A 214 5.65 1.60 -4.56
CA ALA A 214 4.60 2.03 -5.49
C ALA A 214 4.05 0.90 -6.37
N LEU A 215 4.77 -0.23 -6.49
CA LEU A 215 4.30 -1.42 -7.19
C LEU A 215 3.62 -2.43 -6.24
N LEU A 216 4.22 -2.66 -5.08
CA LEU A 216 3.76 -3.66 -4.11
C LEU A 216 2.49 -3.25 -3.35
N GLU A 217 2.43 -2.00 -2.87
CA GLU A 217 1.32 -1.49 -2.06
C GLU A 217 -0.03 -1.49 -2.79
N PRO A 218 -0.18 -0.95 -4.02
CA PRO A 218 -1.47 -0.98 -4.71
C PRO A 218 -1.89 -2.40 -5.06
N LEU A 219 -0.95 -3.29 -5.36
CA LEU A 219 -1.26 -4.68 -5.69
C LEU A 219 -1.79 -5.44 -4.47
N LYS A 220 -1.18 -5.22 -3.29
CA LYS A 220 -1.73 -5.69 -2.01
C LYS A 220 -3.13 -5.13 -1.76
N GLY A 221 -3.31 -3.82 -1.95
CA GLY A 221 -4.61 -3.17 -1.81
C GLY A 221 -5.69 -3.78 -2.70
N LEU A 222 -5.38 -4.02 -3.97
CA LEU A 222 -6.28 -4.68 -4.93
C LEU A 222 -6.62 -6.11 -4.53
N ALA A 223 -5.63 -6.90 -4.08
CA ALA A 223 -5.89 -8.26 -3.61
C ALA A 223 -6.77 -8.28 -2.35
N CYS A 224 -6.53 -7.38 -1.40
CA CYS A 224 -7.39 -7.22 -0.23
C CYS A 224 -8.82 -6.80 -0.61
N LEU A 225 -8.98 -5.85 -1.54
CA LEU A 225 -10.29 -5.43 -2.04
C LEU A 225 -11.02 -6.58 -2.75
N ALA A 226 -10.32 -7.39 -3.56
CA ALA A 226 -10.90 -8.54 -4.22
C ALA A 226 -11.43 -9.58 -3.22
N VAL A 227 -10.65 -9.88 -2.18
CA VAL A 227 -11.08 -10.79 -1.10
C VAL A 227 -12.25 -10.18 -0.30
N ALA A 228 -12.19 -8.90 0.04
CA ALA A 228 -13.29 -8.23 0.73
C ALA A 228 -14.58 -8.21 -0.10
N ALA A 229 -14.49 -8.02 -1.42
CA ALA A 229 -15.64 -8.10 -2.34
C ALA A 229 -16.25 -9.49 -2.36
N PHE A 230 -15.40 -10.54 -2.32
CA PHE A 230 -15.83 -11.93 -2.29
C PHE A 230 -16.54 -12.29 -0.97
N ILE A 231 -16.07 -11.78 0.17
CA ILE A 231 -16.68 -12.04 1.48
C ILE A 231 -18.01 -11.27 1.63
N CYS A 232 -18.01 -9.96 1.43
CA CYS A 232 -19.22 -9.15 1.55
C CYS A 232 -19.13 -7.86 0.71
N TRP A 233 -19.68 -7.91 -0.50
CA TRP A 233 -19.72 -6.76 -1.42
C TRP A 233 -20.49 -5.55 -0.85
N ARG A 234 -21.50 -5.75 0.01
CA ARG A 234 -22.27 -4.66 0.64
C ARG A 234 -21.45 -3.85 1.64
N LEU A 235 -20.66 -4.53 2.48
CA LEU A 235 -19.73 -3.88 3.42
C LEU A 235 -18.61 -3.16 2.67
N LEU A 236 -18.12 -3.76 1.58
CA LEU A 236 -17.13 -3.12 0.72
C LEU A 236 -17.67 -1.83 0.11
N LEU A 237 -18.90 -1.81 -0.43
CA LEU A 237 -19.48 -0.58 -0.99
C LEU A 237 -19.60 0.53 0.05
N PHE A 238 -20.03 0.20 1.26
CA PHE A 238 -20.08 1.16 2.37
C PHE A 238 -18.68 1.72 2.68
N SER A 239 -17.67 0.86 2.79
CA SER A 239 -16.28 1.26 2.99
C SER A 239 -15.73 2.11 1.83
N LEU A 240 -16.11 1.79 0.59
CA LEU A 240 -15.68 2.50 -0.61
C LEU A 240 -16.28 3.92 -0.68
N ILE A 241 -17.44 4.16 -0.08
CA ILE A 241 -18.02 5.50 0.08
C ILE A 241 -17.26 6.32 1.14
N LEU A 242 -16.77 5.70 2.22
CA LEU A 242 -15.95 6.36 3.25
C LEU A 242 -14.52 6.65 2.76
N THR A 243 -13.98 5.76 1.93
CA THR A 243 -12.61 5.85 1.38
C THR A 243 -12.27 7.21 0.74
N PRO A 244 -13.10 7.83 -0.13
CA PRO A 244 -12.78 9.14 -0.71
C PRO A 244 -12.69 10.26 0.34
N ILE A 245 -13.47 10.19 1.43
CA ILE A 245 -13.41 11.18 2.52
C ILE A 245 -12.04 11.09 3.21
N ALA A 246 -11.61 9.86 3.55
CA ALA A 246 -10.28 9.62 4.10
C ALA A 246 -9.18 10.04 3.12
N ALA A 247 -9.32 9.71 1.84
CA ALA A 247 -8.35 10.07 0.81
C ALA A 247 -8.21 11.59 0.61
N LEU A 248 -9.32 12.35 0.71
CA LEU A 248 -9.31 13.81 0.66
C LEU A 248 -8.57 14.41 1.85
N LEU A 249 -8.82 13.92 3.07
CA LEU A 249 -8.11 14.35 4.28
C LEU A 249 -6.61 14.02 4.21
N ILE A 250 -6.25 12.83 3.76
CA ILE A 250 -4.85 12.45 3.56
C ILE A 250 -4.20 13.36 2.50
N ARG A 251 -4.92 13.69 1.42
CA ARG A 251 -4.40 14.56 0.35
C ARG A 251 -4.14 15.99 0.84
N THR A 252 -5.02 16.56 1.66
CA THR A 252 -4.81 17.90 2.22
C THR A 252 -3.64 17.92 3.21
N LEU A 253 -3.52 16.87 4.04
CA LEU A 253 -2.41 16.73 4.97
C LEU A 253 -1.07 16.52 4.23
N ALA A 254 -1.02 15.62 3.24
CA ALA A 254 0.16 15.39 2.41
C ALA A 254 0.57 16.67 1.65
N GLY A 255 -0.40 17.44 1.15
CA GLY A 255 -0.15 18.74 0.53
C GLY A 255 0.48 19.74 1.51
N SER A 256 0.03 19.75 2.76
CA SER A 256 0.55 20.62 3.82
C SER A 256 1.97 20.24 4.21
N ILE A 257 2.25 18.94 4.39
CA ILE A 257 3.61 18.42 4.65
C ILE A 257 4.54 18.76 3.49
N LYS A 258 4.12 18.56 2.24
CA LYS A 258 4.92 18.88 1.06
C LYS A 258 5.28 20.37 1.00
N ARG A 259 4.33 21.26 1.29
CA ARG A 259 4.58 22.71 1.37
C ARG A 259 5.54 23.06 2.52
N ALA A 260 5.38 22.42 3.67
CA ALA A 260 6.26 22.63 4.82
C ALA A 260 7.71 22.17 4.52
N ASN A 261 7.89 20.99 3.92
CA ASN A 261 9.18 20.47 3.49
C ASN A 261 9.86 21.40 2.48
N ARG A 262 9.12 21.94 1.51
CA ARG A 262 9.70 22.90 0.54
C ARG A 262 10.23 24.16 1.24
N ARG A 263 9.46 24.72 2.17
CA ARG A 263 9.88 25.88 2.95
C ARG A 263 11.09 25.58 3.82
N ALA A 264 11.16 24.42 4.48
CA ALA A 264 12.34 24.06 5.28
C ALA A 264 13.59 23.84 4.41
N LEU A 265 13.44 23.33 3.19
CA LEU A 265 14.55 23.22 2.24
C LEU A 265 15.09 24.60 1.83
N GLU A 266 14.22 25.58 1.62
CA GLU A 266 14.59 26.98 1.35
C GLU A 266 15.37 27.58 2.53
N GLU A 267 14.89 27.45 3.78
CA GLU A 267 15.62 27.93 4.97
C GLU A 267 16.96 27.22 5.17
N ASN A 268 17.03 25.92 4.92
CA ASN A 268 18.28 25.16 5.02
C ASN A 268 19.30 25.66 3.97
N THR A 269 18.82 26.03 2.78
CA THR A 269 19.68 26.63 1.74
C THR A 269 20.23 27.99 2.20
N GLN A 270 19.41 28.82 2.85
CA GLN A 270 19.88 30.08 3.43
C GLN A 270 20.91 29.87 4.55
N LEU A 271 20.68 28.89 5.44
CA LEU A 271 21.63 28.53 6.49
C LEU A 271 23.00 28.11 5.91
N MET A 272 23.00 27.29 4.85
CA MET A 272 24.22 26.90 4.16
C MET A 272 24.90 28.10 3.48
N GLY A 273 24.13 29.04 2.93
CA GLY A 273 24.65 30.28 2.35
C GLY A 273 25.40 31.15 3.37
N VAL A 274 24.81 31.36 4.55
CA VAL A 274 25.45 32.09 5.65
C VAL A 274 26.74 31.40 6.12
N LEU A 275 26.72 30.06 6.19
CA LEU A 275 27.92 29.29 6.53
C LEU A 275 29.03 29.49 5.49
N SER A 276 28.68 29.38 4.21
CA SER A 276 29.61 29.54 3.10
C SER A 276 30.25 30.93 3.09
N GLU A 277 29.46 31.98 3.32
CA GLU A 277 29.93 33.36 3.38
C GLU A 277 30.86 33.57 4.59
N ALA A 278 30.48 33.07 5.77
CA ALA A 278 31.29 33.19 6.98
C ALA A 278 32.64 32.45 6.85
N PHE A 279 32.66 31.28 6.21
CA PHE A 279 33.90 30.51 6.01
C PHE A 279 34.79 31.13 4.93
N THR A 280 34.21 31.63 3.84
CA THR A 280 34.98 32.30 2.79
C THR A 280 35.55 33.63 3.29
N GLY A 281 34.80 34.37 4.11
CA GLY A 281 35.19 35.65 4.70
C GLY A 281 35.86 35.56 6.07
N MET A 282 36.32 34.38 6.50
CA MET A 282 36.77 34.16 7.89
C MET A 282 37.94 35.06 8.28
N GLN A 283 38.84 35.36 7.35
CA GLN A 283 39.95 36.31 7.57
C GLN A 283 39.43 37.72 7.86
N THR A 284 38.43 38.20 7.11
CA THR A 284 37.78 39.49 7.32
C THR A 284 37.08 39.54 8.68
N VAL A 285 36.34 38.49 9.03
CA VAL A 285 35.65 38.39 10.33
C VAL A 285 36.65 38.52 11.48
N LYS A 286 37.82 37.87 11.37
CA LYS A 286 38.90 37.93 12.36
C LYS A 286 39.61 39.28 12.38
N ALA A 287 39.88 39.86 11.22
CA ALA A 287 40.54 41.16 11.11
C ALA A 287 39.73 42.30 11.75
N PHE A 288 38.40 42.23 11.66
CA PHE A 288 37.49 43.22 12.23
C PHE A 288 36.88 42.82 13.59
N THR A 289 37.31 41.70 14.20
CA THR A 289 36.79 41.19 15.49
C THR A 289 35.25 41.05 15.52
N MET A 290 34.67 40.59 14.39
CA MET A 290 33.22 40.52 14.15
C MET A 290 32.61 39.16 14.50
N GLU A 291 33.29 38.30 15.27
CA GLU A 291 32.81 36.95 15.57
C GLU A 291 31.47 36.95 16.31
N GLN A 292 31.24 37.92 17.20
CA GLN A 292 29.97 38.07 17.91
C GLN A 292 28.82 38.38 16.96
N TYR A 293 29.07 39.22 15.96
CA TYR A 293 28.08 39.58 14.94
C TYR A 293 27.71 38.36 14.10
N GLU A 294 28.70 37.63 13.59
CA GLU A 294 28.46 36.39 12.81
C GLU A 294 27.76 35.31 13.63
N ARG A 295 28.12 35.16 14.91
CA ARG A 295 27.44 34.25 15.84
C ARG A 295 25.97 34.64 16.03
N GLY A 296 25.66 35.93 16.10
CA GLY A 296 24.29 36.46 16.14
C GLY A 296 23.52 36.18 14.84
N ARG A 297 24.15 36.43 13.69
CA ARG A 297 23.59 36.18 12.35
C ARG A 297 23.24 34.69 12.15
N PHE A 298 24.18 33.80 12.45
CA PHE A 298 23.98 32.36 12.42
C PHE A 298 22.85 31.92 13.37
N ARG A 299 22.83 32.42 14.61
CA ARG A 299 21.79 32.09 15.60
C ARG A 299 20.39 32.49 15.12
N ARG A 300 20.27 33.62 14.40
CA ARG A 300 18.97 34.08 13.85
C ARG A 300 18.44 33.09 12.80
N VAL A 301 19.26 32.77 11.81
CA VAL A 301 18.89 31.90 10.68
C VAL A 301 18.68 30.45 11.15
N SER A 302 19.54 29.97 12.04
CA SER A 302 19.40 28.65 12.67
C SER A 302 18.09 28.52 13.47
N ARG A 303 17.67 29.57 14.20
CA ARG A 303 16.37 29.59 14.89
C ARG A 303 15.18 29.55 13.94
N GLU A 304 15.28 30.17 12.77
CA GLU A 304 14.23 30.12 11.74
C GLU A 304 14.13 28.72 11.11
N CYS A 305 15.27 28.13 10.77
CA CYS A 305 15.36 26.75 10.32
C CYS A 305 14.77 25.77 11.35
N LEU A 306 15.10 25.91 12.63
CA LEU A 306 14.54 25.11 13.72
C LEU A 306 13.01 25.27 13.80
N ARG A 307 12.50 26.51 13.74
CA ARG A 307 11.04 26.76 13.77
C ARG A 307 10.31 26.09 12.60
N LYS A 308 10.86 26.09 11.39
CA LYS A 308 10.23 25.37 10.25
C LYS A 308 10.36 23.86 10.38
N ALA A 309 11.51 23.35 10.82
CA ALA A 309 11.72 21.93 11.07
C ALA A 309 10.71 21.40 12.10
N MET A 310 10.49 22.13 13.19
CA MET A 310 9.49 21.77 14.21
C MET A 310 8.06 21.75 13.67
N ARG A 311 7.70 22.63 12.71
CA ARG A 311 6.39 22.55 12.04
C ARG A 311 6.24 21.28 11.20
N ILE A 312 7.31 20.84 10.52
CA ILE A 312 7.29 19.56 9.78
C ILE A 312 7.09 18.39 10.73
N VAL A 313 7.82 18.38 11.85
CA VAL A 313 7.67 17.35 12.89
C VAL A 313 6.23 17.36 13.40
N LEU A 314 5.65 18.52 13.71
CA LEU A 314 4.25 18.62 14.14
C LEU A 314 3.29 18.00 13.11
N TYR A 315 3.42 18.35 11.82
CA TYR A 315 2.55 17.78 10.77
C TYR A 315 2.75 16.27 10.61
N ASN A 316 3.98 15.77 10.66
CA ASN A 316 4.27 14.34 10.59
C ASN A 316 3.73 13.59 11.82
N SER A 317 3.89 14.17 13.01
CA SER A 317 3.38 13.59 14.27
C SER A 317 1.86 13.56 14.32
N LEU A 318 1.18 14.58 13.78
CA LEU A 318 -0.29 14.60 13.66
C LEU A 318 -0.81 13.62 12.60
N SER A 319 0.02 13.22 11.64
CA SER A 319 -0.40 12.30 10.58
C SER A 319 -0.73 10.92 11.11
N LYS A 320 0.04 10.41 12.09
CA LYS A 320 -0.21 9.08 12.67
C LYS A 320 -1.57 9.00 13.39
N PRO A 321 -1.88 9.88 14.38
CA PRO A 321 -3.19 9.92 15.01
C PRO A 321 -4.33 10.21 14.05
N ALA A 322 -4.13 11.09 13.06
CA ALA A 322 -5.16 11.37 12.06
C ALA A 322 -5.50 10.13 11.22
N ILE A 323 -4.51 9.31 10.88
CA ILE A 323 -4.73 8.02 10.19
C ILE A 323 -5.44 7.03 11.12
N GLU A 324 -5.01 6.95 12.38
CA GLU A 324 -5.59 6.02 13.37
C GLU A 324 -7.06 6.35 13.69
N ILE A 325 -7.44 7.63 13.76
CA ILE A 325 -8.84 8.06 13.94
C ILE A 325 -9.71 7.71 12.72
N LEU A 326 -9.11 7.68 11.52
CA LEU A 326 -9.82 7.34 10.28
C LEU A 326 -10.02 5.82 10.11
N GLY A 327 -9.31 4.99 10.89
CA GLY A 327 -9.38 3.53 10.84
C GLY A 327 -8.08 2.88 10.42
#